data_AF-A0A3N5RVF8-F1
#
_entry.id   AF-A0A3N5RVF8-F1
#
_cell.length_a   1.000
_cell.length_b   1.000
_cell.length_c   1.000
_cell.angle_alpha   90.00
_cell.angle_beta   90.00
_cell.angle_gamma   90.00
#
_symmetry.space_group_name_H-M   'P 1'
#
loop_
_entity.id
_entity.type
_entity.pdbx_description
1 polymer ?
#
loop_
_entity_poly.entity_id
_entity_poly.type
_entity_poly.pdbx_seq_one_letter_code
_entity_poly.pdbx_strand_id
1 'polypeptide(L)' 'MSVEYPAQYLEGLRLFNAEDFFESHEVLEDLWSETEDERKKFYQGLIQAAVALLHFGNGNLGGA' A
#
# COMPACT_ATOMS: atom_id res chain seq x y z
N MET A 1 15.99 -16.01 -12.41
CA MET A 1 15.15 -16.10 -11.19
C MET A 1 13.97 -15.18 -11.39
N SER A 2 12.77 -15.72 -11.55
CA SER A 2 11.56 -14.92 -11.35
C SER A 2 11.47 -14.62 -9.86
N VAL A 3 11.41 -13.34 -9.51
CA VAL A 3 11.09 -12.94 -8.14
C VAL A 3 9.59 -13.20 -7.97
N GLU A 4 9.22 -14.18 -7.15
CA GLU A 4 7.83 -14.36 -6.74
C GLU A 4 7.52 -13.32 -5.67
N TYR A 5 6.49 -12.52 -5.92
CA TYR A 5 5.96 -11.56 -4.98
C TYR A 5 4.73 -12.13 -4.27
N PRO A 6 4.46 -11.74 -3.01
CA PRO A 6 3.21 -12.08 -2.34
C PRO A 6 2.00 -11.65 -3.16
N ALA A 7 0.92 -12.44 -3.12
CA ALA A 7 -0.31 -12.11 -3.84
C ALA A 7 -0.88 -10.75 -3.37
N GLN A 8 -0.85 -10.47 -2.07
CA GLN A 8 -1.27 -9.17 -1.52
C GLN A 8 -0.45 -8.01 -2.07
N TYR A 9 0.85 -8.20 -2.31
CA TYR A 9 1.69 -7.14 -2.89
C TYR A 9 1.25 -6.80 -4.32
N LEU A 10 1.02 -7.82 -5.15
CA LEU A 10 0.58 -7.64 -6.53
C LEU A 10 -0.81 -7.01 -6.60
N GLU A 11 -1.73 -7.44 -5.74
CA GLU A 11 -3.08 -6.87 -5.69
C GLU A 11 -3.09 -5.44 -5.16
N GLY A 12 -2.34 -5.16 -4.08
CA GLY A 12 -2.15 -3.80 -3.58
C GLY A 12 -1.59 -2.87 -4.65
N LEU A 13 -0.59 -3.31 -5.42
CA LEU A 13 -0.04 -2.51 -6.51
C LEU A 13 -1.04 -2.32 -7.67
N ARG A 14 -1.86 -3.33 -7.97
CA ARG A 14 -2.93 -3.22 -8.98
C ARG A 14 -3.97 -2.17 -8.56
N LEU A 15 -4.42 -2.20 -7.31
CA LEU A 15 -5.36 -1.23 -6.73
C LEU A 15 -4.77 0.18 -6.69
N PHE A 16 -3.51 0.30 -6.23
CA PHE A 16 -2.79 1.57 -6.20
C PHE A 16 -2.73 2.23 -7.58
N ASN A 17 -2.42 1.46 -8.63
CA ASN A 17 -2.38 1.97 -10.01
C ASN A 17 -3.77 2.29 -10.59
N ALA A 18 -4.84 1.76 -10.00
CA ALA A 18 -6.23 2.08 -10.33
C ALA A 18 -6.76 3.30 -9.56
N GLU A 19 -5.93 3.92 -8.71
CA GLU A 19 -6.30 5.00 -7.78
C GLU A 19 -7.31 4.58 -6.69
N ASP A 20 -7.52 3.27 -6.51
CA ASP A 20 -8.30 2.67 -5.42
C ASP A 20 -7.45 2.65 -4.13
N PHE A 21 -7.04 3.83 -3.67
CA PHE A 21 -6.01 3.99 -2.63
C PHE A 21 -6.44 3.46 -1.26
N PHE A 22 -7.73 3.51 -0.94
CA PHE A 22 -8.25 2.97 0.32
C PHE A 22 -8.16 1.43 0.34
N GLU A 23 -8.63 0.79 -0.72
CA GLU A 23 -8.56 -0.66 -0.89
C GLU A 23 -7.11 -1.14 -1.00
N SER A 24 -6.26 -0.37 -1.69
CA SER A 24 -4.81 -0.62 -1.72
C SER A 24 -4.19 -0.56 -0.33
N HIS A 25 -4.63 0.37 0.52
CA HIS A 25 -4.12 0.52 1.89
C HIS A 25 -4.44 -0.74 2.71
N GLU A 26 -5.71 -1.18 2.72
CA GLU A 26 -6.15 -2.35 3.49
C GLU A 26 -5.38 -3.62 3.08
N VAL A 27 -5.27 -3.89 1.78
CA VAL A 27 -4.56 -5.09 1.28
C VAL A 27 -3.06 -5.06 1.63
N LEU A 28 -2.43 -3.88 1.58
CA LEU A 28 -1.02 -3.74 1.94
C LEU A 28 -0.80 -3.78 3.46
N GLU A 29 -1.76 -3.32 4.27
CA GLU A 29 -1.71 -3.41 5.73
C GLU A 29 -1.75 -4.86 6.20
N ASP A 30 -2.60 -5.71 5.61
CA ASP A 30 -2.63 -7.14 5.86
C ASP A 30 -1.25 -7.77 5.63
N LEU A 31 -0.64 -7.51 4.47
CA LEU A 31 0.71 -7.99 4.15
C LEU A 31 1.78 -7.46 5.12
N TRP A 32 1.70 -6.18 5.47
CA TRP A 32 2.63 -5.55 6.41
C TRP A 32 2.52 -6.15 7.82
N SER A 33 1.32 -6.50 8.26
CA SER A 33 1.06 -7.11 9.55
C SER A 33 1.77 -8.46 9.70
N GLU A 34 1.77 -9.26 8.62
CA GLU A 34 2.39 -10.58 8.52
C GLU A 34 3.91 -10.52 8.25
N THR A 35 4.44 -9.37 7.85
CA THR A 35 5.86 -9.21 7.51
C THR A 35 6.71 -8.90 8.75
N GLU A 36 7.73 -9.72 9.01
CA GLU A 36 8.66 -9.54 10.14
C GLU A 36 10.10 -9.17 9.73
N ASP A 37 10.39 -9.14 8.44
CA ASP A 37 11.73 -8.86 7.90
C ASP A 37 11.91 -7.40 7.43
N GLU A 38 13.04 -7.14 6.77
CA GLU A 38 13.41 -5.80 6.28
C GLU A 38 12.40 -5.17 5.31
N ARG A 39 11.56 -5.99 4.66
CA ARG A 39 10.49 -5.54 3.75
C ARG A 39 9.36 -4.84 4.50
N LYS A 40 9.24 -5.02 5.82
CA LYS A 40 8.20 -4.36 6.64
C LYS A 40 8.22 -2.84 6.48
N LYS A 41 9.41 -2.22 6.44
CA LYS A 41 9.57 -0.77 6.22
C LYS A 41 9.16 -0.35 4.81
N PHE A 42 9.43 -1.19 3.82
CA PHE A 42 9.03 -0.93 2.44
C PHE A 42 7.50 -0.94 2.30
N TYR A 43 6.83 -1.96 2.85
CA TYR A 43 5.36 -2.01 2.84
C TYR A 43 4.73 -0.84 3.61
N GLN A 44 5.32 -0.46 4.76
CA GLN A 44 4.87 0.73 5.49
C GLN A 44 4.93 2.01 4.64
N GLY A 45 5.97 2.18 3.82
CA GLY A 45 6.08 3.32 2.90
C GLY A 45 4.99 3.32 1.83
N LEU A 46 4.64 2.15 1.28
CA LEU A 46 3.55 2.04 0.29
C LEU A 46 2.18 2.34 0.92
N ILE A 47 1.94 1.85 2.13
CA ILE A 47 0.72 2.14 2.91
C ILE A 47 0.59 3.65 3.14
N GLN A 48 1.66 4.31 3.58
CA GLN A 48 1.67 5.76 3.78
C GLN A 48 1.47 6.54 2.48
N ALA A 49 2.06 6.09 1.37
CA ALA A 49 1.85 6.69 0.07
C ALA A 49 0.38 6.59 -0.39
N ALA A 50 -0.27 5.44 -0.19
CA ALA A 50 -1.68 5.24 -0.53
C ALA A 50 -2.57 6.20 0.26
N VAL A 51 -2.37 6.31 1.59
CA VAL A 51 -3.12 7.23 2.45
C VAL A 51 -2.88 8.69 2.06
N ALA A 52 -1.64 9.10 1.79
CA ALA A 52 -1.33 10.46 1.36
C ALA A 52 -2.02 10.82 0.04
N LEU A 53 -2.05 9.90 -0.93
CA LEU A 53 -2.73 10.11 -2.22
C LEU A 53 -4.26 10.12 -2.09
N LEU A 54 -4.83 9.28 -1.22
CA LEU A 54 -6.25 9.33 -0.88
C LEU A 54 -6.65 10.71 -0.31
N HIS A 55 -5.85 11.23 0.63
CA HIS A 55 -6.06 12.55 1.22
C HIS A 55 -5.89 13.68 0.19
N PHE A 56 -4.89 13.57 -0.68
CA PHE A 56 -4.67 14.51 -1.79
C PHE A 56 -5.87 14.54 -2.74
N GLY A 57 -6.36 13.39 -3.19
CA GLY A 57 -7.54 13.28 -4.07
C GLY A 57 -8.82 13.84 -3.45
N ASN A 58 -8.98 13.69 -2.13
CA ASN A 58 -10.11 14.25 -1.39
C ASN A 58 -9.98 15.75 -1.07
N GLY A 59 -8.89 16.42 -1.48
CA GLY A 59 -8.62 17.81 -1.14
C GLY A 59 -8.35 18.05 0.35
N ASN A 60 -8.09 16.99 1.11
CA ASN A 60 -7.87 17.01 2.55
C ASN A 60 -6.38 16.89 2.89
N LEU A 61 -5.61 17.95 2.60
CA LEU A 61 -4.17 17.99 2.84
C LEU A 61 -3.77 17.99 4.33
N GLY A 62 -4.72 18.18 5.24
CA GLY A 62 -4.48 18.17 6.69
C GLY A 62 -4.60 16.80 7.36
N GLY A 63 -5.09 15.79 6.63
CA GLY A 63 -5.25 14.42 7.13
C GLY A 63 -4.12 13.44 6.75
N ALA A 64 -3.18 13.89 5.91
CA ALA A 64 -2.04 13.10 5.43
C ALA A 64 -0.95 12.92 6.49
#